data_AF-A0A1F5S056-F1
#
_entry.id   AF-A0A1F5S056-F1
#
_cell.length_a   1.000
_cell.length_b   1.000
_cell.length_c   1.000
_cell.angle_alpha   90.00
_cell.angle_beta   90.00
_cell.angle_gamma   90.00
#
_symmetry.space_group_name_H-M   'P 1'
#
loop_
_entity.id
_entity.type
_entity.pdbx_description
1 polymer ?
#
loop_
_entity_poly.entity_id
_entity_poly.type
_entity_poly.pdbx_seq_one_letter_code
_entity_poly.pdbx_strand_id
1 'polypeptide(L)' 'MLSYQKDGPGPLKRLYLDRIFTPNIPSQTRELICKNCKIVIGAFYIYEKEKRPSFRLYQSAVFKKLAKNIKK' A
#
# COMPACT_ATOMS: atom_id res chain seq x y z
N MET A 1 -5.35 -9.10 5.53
CA MET A 1 -4.07 -9.09 4.78
C MET A 1 -4.22 -8.14 3.59
N LEU A 2 -3.19 -7.38 3.23
CA LEU A 2 -3.21 -6.48 2.06
C LEU A 2 -2.33 -7.04 0.94
N SER A 3 -2.90 -7.22 -0.25
CA SER A 3 -2.21 -7.72 -1.44
C SER A 3 -2.00 -6.57 -2.43
N TYR A 4 -0.74 -6.31 -2.78
CA TYR A 4 -0.34 -5.18 -3.61
C TYR A 4 0.69 -5.55 -4.68
N GLN A 5 0.48 -5.10 -5.92
CA GLN A 5 1.45 -5.27 -7.00
C GLN A 5 2.53 -4.19 -6.96
N LYS A 6 3.79 -4.61 -6.81
CA LYS A 6 4.95 -3.72 -6.88
C LYS A 6 5.90 -4.14 -7.99
N ASP A 7 6.22 -3.22 -8.88
CA ASP A 7 7.27 -3.37 -9.88
C ASP A 7 8.63 -3.03 -9.24
N GLY A 8 9.52 -4.01 -9.15
CA GLY A 8 10.91 -3.84 -8.69
C GLY A 8 11.16 -3.88 -7.16
N PRO A 9 12.44 -3.99 -6.74
CA PRO A 9 12.87 -4.02 -5.33
C PRO A 9 12.87 -2.63 -4.66
N GLY A 10 13.02 -2.56 -3.34
CA GLY A 10 13.08 -1.31 -2.55
C GLY A 10 11.86 -0.96 -1.70
N PRO A 11 11.93 0.09 -0.87
CA PRO A 11 10.87 0.48 0.06
C PRO A 11 9.63 1.03 -0.65
N LEU A 12 8.46 0.79 -0.06
CA LEU A 12 7.20 1.29 -0.58
C LEU A 12 6.91 2.68 -0.01
N LYS A 13 7.04 3.72 -0.82
CA LYS A 13 6.71 5.11 -0.41
C LYS A 13 5.23 5.45 -0.62
N ARG A 14 4.55 4.71 -1.50
CA ARG A 14 3.18 4.95 -1.93
C ARG A 14 2.49 3.66 -2.35
N LEU A 15 1.19 3.58 -2.16
CA LEU A 15 0.31 2.50 -2.62
C LEU A 15 -0.71 3.06 -3.60
N TYR A 16 -0.65 2.71 -4.87
CA TYR A 16 -1.70 3.08 -5.82
C TYR A 16 -2.95 2.24 -5.59
N LEU A 17 -4.13 2.87 -5.56
CA LEU A 17 -5.38 2.14 -5.29
C LEU A 17 -5.65 1.07 -6.36
N ASP A 18 -5.34 1.36 -7.63
CA ASP A 18 -5.53 0.44 -8.74
C ASP A 18 -4.62 -0.80 -8.69
N ARG A 19 -3.60 -0.81 -7.83
CA ARG A 19 -2.67 -1.93 -7.64
C ARG A 19 -2.91 -2.71 -6.36
N ILE A 20 -3.95 -2.37 -5.59
CA ILE A 20 -4.39 -3.11 -4.41
C ILE A 20 -5.44 -4.13 -4.86
N PHE A 21 -5.09 -5.41 -4.77
CA PHE A 21 -6.03 -6.48 -5.12
C PHE A 21 -6.99 -6.79 -3.97
N THR A 22 -6.48 -6.78 -2.74
CA THR A 22 -7.28 -7.03 -1.54
C THR A 22 -6.73 -6.25 -0.35
N PRO A 23 -7.59 -5.76 0.57
CA PRO A 23 -9.05 -5.66 0.42
C PRO A 23 -9.43 -4.59 -0.60
N ASN A 24 -10.67 -4.62 -1.10
CA ASN A 24 -11.22 -3.49 -1.86
C ASN A 24 -11.31 -2.28 -0.93
N ILE A 25 -10.54 -1.23 -1.21
CA ILE A 25 -10.49 -0.02 -0.39
C ILE A 25 -11.42 1.02 -1.02
N PRO A 26 -12.44 1.51 -0.30
CA PRO A 26 -13.31 2.58 -0.80
C PRO A 26 -12.49 3.81 -1.20
N SER A 27 -12.82 4.42 -2.33
CA SER A 27 -12.17 5.64 -2.83
C SER A 27 -12.28 6.83 -1.86
N GLN A 28 -13.26 6.81 -0.95
CA GLN A 28 -13.47 7.85 0.07
C GLN A 28 -12.58 7.67 1.31
N THR A 29 -11.84 6.56 1.40
CA THR A 29 -10.95 6.28 2.54
C THR A 29 -9.81 7.29 2.57
N ARG A 30 -9.82 8.18 3.58
CA ARG A 30 -8.78 9.21 3.74
C ARG A 30 -7.50 8.68 4.38
N GLU A 31 -7.60 7.60 5.17
CA GLU A 31 -6.49 7.07 5.96
C GLU A 31 -6.37 5.56 5.75
N LEU A 32 -5.14 5.09 5.58
CA LEU A 32 -4.84 3.68 5.52
C LEU A 32 -4.49 3.20 6.93
N ILE A 33 -5.38 2.41 7.53
CA ILE A 33 -5.23 1.89 8.88
C ILE A 33 -4.88 0.40 8.82
N CYS A 34 -3.84 -0.01 9.54
CA CYS A 34 -3.52 -1.41 9.69
C CYS A 34 -4.57 -2.09 10.58
N LYS A 35 -5.30 -3.08 10.05
CA LYS A 35 -6.35 -3.80 10.81
C LYS A 35 -5.82 -4.55 12.04
N ASN A 36 -4.54 -4.90 12.07
CA ASN A 36 -3.96 -5.68 13.17
C ASN A 36 -3.51 -4.79 14.35
N CYS A 37 -2.74 -3.75 14.07
CA CYS A 37 -2.22 -2.86 15.13
C CYS A 37 -3.05 -1.58 15.32
N LYS A 38 -4.06 -1.33 14.47
CA LYS A 38 -4.92 -0.12 14.48
C LYS A 38 -4.15 1.20 14.31
N ILE A 39 -2.94 1.15 13.75
CA ILE A 39 -2.09 2.32 13.49
C ILE A 39 -2.37 2.85 12.08
N VAL A 40 -2.38 4.18 11.92
CA VAL A 40 -2.41 4.85 10.62
C VAL A 40 -1.05 4.67 9.95
N ILE A 41 -1.02 3.98 8.81
CA ILE A 41 0.21 3.68 8.07
C ILE A 41 0.38 4.55 6.82
N GLY A 42 -0.66 5.32 6.46
CA GLY A 42 -0.58 6.29 5.38
C GLY A 42 -1.86 7.12 5.21
N ALA A 43 -1.77 8.14 4.38
CA ALA A 43 -2.86 9.07 4.08
C ALA A 43 -3.16 9.09 2.57
N PHE A 44 -4.43 9.20 2.21
CA PHE A 44 -4.88 9.30 0.83
C PHE A 44 -4.41 10.61 0.20
N TYR A 45 -3.92 10.53 -1.03
CA TYR A 45 -3.58 11.68 -1.85
C TYR A 45 -3.59 11.30 -3.33
N ILE A 46 -3.75 12.30 -4.20
CA ILE A 46 -3.57 12.13 -5.64
C ILE A 46 -2.10 12.41 -5.93
N TYR A 47 -1.39 11.43 -6.51
CA TYR A 47 -0.02 11.63 -6.93
C TYR A 47 0.00 12.49 -8.20
N GLU A 48 0.31 13.78 -8.04
CA GLU A 48 0.15 14.81 -9.07
C GLU A 48 0.81 14.46 -10.41
N LYS A 49 2.01 13.87 -10.38
CA LYS A 49 2.76 13.53 -11.60
C LYS A 49 2.06 12.51 -12.48
N GLU A 50 1.29 11.60 -11.89
CA GLU A 50 0.53 10.58 -12.64
C GLU A 50 -0.98 10.84 -12.60
N LYS A 51 -1.45 11.85 -11.84
CA LYS A 51 -2.87 12.08 -11.52
C LYS A 51 -3.58 10.82 -10.99
N ARG A 52 -2.86 9.98 -10.25
CA ARG A 52 -3.36 8.68 -9.77
C ARG A 52 -3.71 8.69 -8.28
N PRO A 53 -4.89 8.17 -7.90
CA PRO A 53 -5.24 7.95 -6.49
C PRO A 53 -4.26 7.00 -5.79
N SER A 54 -3.71 7.44 -4.67
CA SER A 54 -2.73 6.64 -3.92
C SER A 54 -2.76 6.94 -2.42
N PHE A 55 -2.22 6.04 -1.61
CA PHE A 55 -1.88 6.32 -0.22
C PHE A 55 -0.40 6.67 -0.12
N ARG A 56 -0.08 7.82 0.49
CA ARG A 56 1.28 8.18 0.90
C ARG A 56 1.58 7.42 2.17
N LEU A 57 2.55 6.53 2.12
CA LEU A 57 2.95 5.75 3.29
C LEU A 57 3.88 6.56 4.18
N TYR A 58 3.71 6.43 5.49
CA TYR A 58 4.68 6.96 6.44
C TYR A 58 6.00 6.18 6.34
N GLN A 59 7.10 6.87 6.59
CA GLN A 59 8.43 6.28 6.46
C GLN A 59 8.55 5.08 7.40
N SER A 60 9.02 3.95 6.86
CA SER A 60 9.16 2.68 7.60
C SER A 60 7.85 2.05 8.12
N ALA A 61 6.68 2.54 7.74
CA ALA A 61 5.41 1.96 8.18
C ALA A 61 5.08 0.61 7.51
N VAL A 62 5.57 0.39 6.29
CA VAL A 62 5.32 -0.83 5.52
C VAL A 62 6.62 -1.34 4.90
N PHE A 63 6.97 -2.58 5.25
CA PHE A 63 8.06 -3.31 4.63
C PHE A 63 7.51 -4.50 3.85
N LYS A 64 7.86 -4.58 2.56
CA LYS A 64 7.57 -5.78 1.77
C LYS A 64 8.55 -6.88 2.20
N LYS A 65 8.06 -7.93 2.84
CA LYS A 65 8.82 -9.18 2.96
C LYS A 65 8.70 -9.93 1.65
N LEU A 66 9.83 -10.34 1.07
CA LEU A 66 9.82 -11.32 -0.02
C LEU A 66 9.29 -12.62 0.56
N ALA A 67 8.13 -13.08 0.09
CA ALA A 67 7.75 -14.46 0.31
C ALA A 67 8.76 -15.31 -0.48
N LYS A 68 9.60 -16.09 0.22
CA LYS A 68 10.36 -17.16 -0.43
C LYS A 68 9.31 -18.06 -1.08
N ASN A 69 9.33 -18.12 -2.40
CA ASN A 69 8.60 -19.12 -3.14
C ASN A 69 9.21 -20.46 -2.73
N ILE A 70 8.65 -21.13 -1.72
CA ILE A 70 9.01 -22.51 -1.40
C ILE A 70 8.36 -23.30 -2.53
N LYS A 71 9.11 -23.49 -3.62
CA LYS A 71 8.78 -24.52 -4.60
C LYS A 71 8.77 -25.83 -3.82
N LYS A 72 7.58 -26.41 -3.72
CA LYS A 72 7.36 -27.75 -3.18
C LYS A 72 7.69 -28.77 -4.27
#